data_AF-A0A7X7QTX6-F1
#
_entry.id   AF-A0A7X7QTX6-F1
#
_cell.length_a   1.000
_cell.length_b   1.000
_cell.length_c   1.000
_cell.angle_alpha   90.00
_cell.angle_beta   90.00
_cell.angle_gamma   90.00
#
_symmetry.space_group_name_H-M   'P 1'
#
loop_
_entity.id
_entity.type
_entity.pdbx_description
1 polymer ?
#
loop_
_entity_poly.entity_id
_entity_poly.type
_entity_poly.pdbx_seq_one_letter_code
_entity_poly.pdbx_strand_id
1 'polypeptide(L)'
;MRTTIDMSESVYRELKRVALSLNMSMKEVIEAAIRHFLAREQEVNVGFVLKDGSFEGSGLQEGVAEGNWNQIRSLIYEKQGG
;
A
#
# COMPACT_ATOMS: atom_id res chain seq x y z
N MET A 1 -24.85 4.83 -7.30
CA MET A 1 -25.48 5.52 -8.45
C MET A 1 -26.05 4.47 -9.41
N ARG A 2 -27.12 4.77 -10.15
CA ARG A 2 -27.60 3.87 -11.22
C ARG A 2 -27.01 4.32 -12.55
N THR A 3 -26.34 3.40 -13.23
CA THR A 3 -25.67 3.65 -14.51
C THR A 3 -26.05 2.56 -15.49
N THR A 4 -26.28 2.94 -16.74
CA THR A 4 -26.48 2.00 -17.85
C THR A 4 -25.17 1.93 -18.62
N ILE A 5 -24.64 0.72 -18.81
CA ILE A 5 -23.40 0.48 -19.54
C ILE A 5 -23.73 -0.36 -20.77
N ASP A 6 -23.12 -0.01 -21.91
CA ASP A 6 -23.16 -0.86 -23.09
C ASP A 6 -22.04 -1.90 -22.99
N MET A 7 -22.36 -3.16 -23.29
CA MET A 7 -21.42 -4.28 -23.19
C MET A 7 -21.78 -5.36 -24.21
N SER A 8 -20.76 -6.07 -24.69
CA SER A 8 -20.97 -7.17 -25.63
C SER A 8 -21.74 -8.34 -24.98
N GLU A 9 -22.54 -9.03 -25.78
CA GLU A 9 -23.33 -10.20 -25.35
C GLU A 9 -22.45 -11.31 -24.77
N SER A 10 -21.24 -11.50 -25.31
CA SER A 10 -20.28 -12.49 -24.80
C SER A 10 -19.85 -12.18 -23.36
N VAL A 11 -19.51 -10.93 -23.08
CA VAL A 11 -19.11 -10.47 -21.74
C VAL A 11 -20.29 -10.53 -20.78
N TYR A 12 -21.50 -10.16 -21.23
CA TYR A 12 -22.71 -10.27 -20.41
C TYR A 12 -22.96 -11.71 -19.94
N ARG A 13 -22.85 -12.70 -20.86
CA ARG A 13 -23.02 -14.12 -20.53
C ARG A 13 -21.96 -14.64 -19.59
N GLU A 14 -20.72 -14.19 -19.74
CA GLU A 14 -19.63 -14.56 -18.85
C GLU A 14 -19.83 -13.97 -17.45
N LEU A 15 -20.13 -12.67 -17.36
CA LEU A 15 -20.43 -12.01 -16.10
C LEU A 15 -21.57 -12.71 -15.34
N LYS A 16 -22.63 -13.07 -16.04
CA LYS A 16 -23.76 -13.80 -15.45
C LYS A 16 -23.34 -15.17 -14.90
N ARG A 17 -22.48 -15.91 -15.62
CA ARG A 17 -21.95 -17.19 -15.14
C ARG A 17 -21.10 -17.01 -13.88
N VAL A 18 -20.21 -16.01 -13.86
CA VAL A 18 -19.38 -15.70 -12.71
C VAL A 18 -20.21 -15.32 -11.49
N ALA A 19 -21.19 -14.43 -11.68
CA ALA A 19 -22.11 -14.01 -10.63
C ALA A 19 -22.83 -15.21 -9.98
N LEU A 20 -23.37 -16.13 -10.80
CA LEU A 20 -23.99 -17.36 -10.32
C LEU A 20 -23.00 -18.25 -9.56
N SER A 21 -21.78 -18.43 -10.08
CA SER A 21 -20.77 -19.29 -9.44
C SER A 21 -20.31 -18.76 -8.08
N LEU A 22 -20.30 -17.44 -7.90
CA LEU A 22 -19.89 -16.77 -6.66
C LEU A 22 -21.08 -16.51 -5.72
N ASN A 23 -22.29 -16.88 -6.10
CA ASN A 23 -23.53 -16.54 -5.40
C ASN A 23 -23.65 -15.02 -5.14
N MET A 24 -23.28 -14.22 -6.13
CA MET A 24 -23.30 -12.76 -6.10
C MET A 24 -24.25 -12.23 -7.18
N SER A 25 -24.76 -11.02 -6.98
CA SER A 25 -25.45 -10.28 -8.03
C SER A 25 -24.46 -9.75 -9.07
N MET A 26 -24.92 -9.53 -10.31
CA MET A 26 -24.08 -8.91 -11.35
C MET A 26 -23.56 -7.54 -10.92
N LYS A 27 -24.35 -6.77 -10.17
CA LYS A 27 -23.94 -5.47 -9.62
C LYS A 27 -22.72 -5.61 -8.72
N GLU A 28 -22.73 -6.57 -7.79
CA GLU A 28 -21.61 -6.78 -6.85
C GLU A 28 -20.34 -7.21 -7.58
N VAL A 29 -20.45 -8.07 -8.60
CA VAL A 29 -19.30 -8.49 -9.41
C VAL A 29 -18.72 -7.31 -10.18
N ILE A 30 -19.56 -6.46 -10.79
CA ILE A 30 -19.12 -5.26 -11.50
C ILE A 30 -18.44 -4.27 -10.53
N GLU A 31 -19.04 -4.01 -9.37
CA GLU A 31 -18.46 -3.10 -8.38
C GLU A 31 -17.11 -3.59 -7.86
N ALA A 32 -16.98 -4.90 -7.60
CA ALA A 32 -15.71 -5.51 -7.21
C ALA A 32 -14.66 -5.37 -8.30
N ALA A 33 -15.01 -5.67 -9.56
CA ALA A 33 -14.11 -5.54 -10.70
C ALA A 33 -13.63 -4.10 -10.90
N ILE A 34 -14.52 -3.11 -10.82
CA ILE A 34 -14.17 -1.69 -10.95
C ILE A 34 -13.23 -1.27 -9.80
N ARG A 35 -13.52 -1.67 -8.56
CA ARG A 35 -12.67 -1.36 -7.41
C ARG A 35 -11.27 -1.96 -7.57
N HIS A 36 -11.17 -3.21 -8.00
CA HIS A 36 -9.89 -3.87 -8.24
C HIS A 36 -9.11 -3.21 -9.38
N PHE A 37 -9.78 -2.84 -10.46
CA PHE A 37 -9.17 -2.12 -11.58
C PHE A 37 -8.61 -0.77 -11.12
N LEU A 38 -9.41 0.04 -10.41
CA LEU A 38 -8.97 1.35 -9.93
C LEU A 38 -7.80 1.25 -8.93
N ALA A 39 -7.83 0.27 -8.02
CA ALA A 39 -6.73 0.05 -7.08
C ALA A 39 -5.43 -0.30 -7.81
N ARG A 40 -5.50 -1.20 -8.79
CA ARG A 40 -4.35 -1.59 -9.62
C ARG A 40 -3.79 -0.42 -10.43
N GLU A 41 -4.63 0.40 -11.04
CA GLU A 41 -4.19 1.57 -11.81
C GLU A 41 -3.58 2.67 -10.91
N GLN A 42 -4.05 2.78 -9.66
CA GLN A 42 -3.45 3.67 -8.66
C GLN A 42 -2.08 3.16 -8.22
N GLU A 43 -1.92 1.85 -7.99
CA GLU A 43 -0.64 1.22 -7.63
C GLU A 43 0.44 1.38 -8.72
N VAL A 44 0.06 1.33 -9.99
CA VAL A 44 1.00 1.50 -11.11
C VAL A 44 1.49 2.96 -11.25
N ASN A 45 0.70 3.94 -10.80
CA ASN A 45 1.03 5.36 -10.91
C ASN A 45 1.68 5.97 -9.66
N VAL A 46 1.74 5.25 -8.54
CA VAL A 46 2.54 5.68 -7.39
C VAL A 46 3.98 5.26 -7.64
N GLY A 47 4.77 6.18 -8.22
CA GLY A 47 6.23 6.05 -8.20
C GLY A 47 6.71 5.73 -6.79
N PHE A 48 7.86 5.06 -6.66
CA PHE A 48 8.42 4.69 -5.36
C PHE A 48 8.40 5.88 -4.38
N VAL A 49 7.61 5.74 -3.30
CA VAL A 49 7.58 6.71 -2.20
C VAL A 49 8.47 6.16 -1.09
N LEU A 50 9.61 6.83 -0.85
CA LEU A 50 10.43 6.55 0.32
C LEU A 50 9.61 6.92 1.56
N LYS A 51 9.36 5.94 2.44
CA LYS A 51 8.71 6.20 3.73
C LYS A 51 9.54 7.21 4.50
N ASP A 52 8.87 8.16 5.14
CA ASP A 52 9.54 9.08 6.06
C ASP A 52 10.19 8.28 7.18
N GLY A 53 11.52 8.20 7.14
CA GLY A 53 12.38 7.57 8.13
C GLY A 53 13.08 8.59 9.01
N SER A 54 12.63 9.84 9.01
CA SER A 54 13.16 10.85 9.91
C SER A 54 12.80 10.48 11.36
N PHE A 55 13.76 10.72 12.25
CA PHE A 55 13.54 10.65 13.68
C PHE A 55 13.28 12.07 14.18
N GLU A 56 12.29 12.24 15.07
CA GLU A 56 12.00 13.52 15.70
C GLU A 56 13.19 13.95 16.58
N GLY A 57 14.10 14.73 16.02
CA GLY A 57 15.29 15.22 16.69
C GLY A 57 15.80 16.52 16.07
N SER A 58 16.52 17.32 16.86
CA SER A 58 17.06 18.62 16.43
C SER A 58 18.35 18.50 15.59
N GLY A 59 18.49 17.43 14.80
CA GLY A 59 19.69 17.11 14.04
C GLY A 59 20.52 15.97 14.65
N LEU A 60 21.80 15.90 14.27
CA LEU A 60 22.74 14.91 14.77
C LEU A 60 23.07 15.16 16.25
N GLN A 61 23.27 14.10 17.02
CA GLN A 61 23.72 14.24 18.41
C GLN A 61 25.12 14.86 18.45
N GLU A 62 25.24 15.96 19.18
CA GLU A 62 26.50 16.69 19.31
C GLU A 62 27.59 15.79 19.90
N GLY A 63 28.78 15.82 19.31
CA GLY A 63 29.90 14.96 19.69
C GLY A 63 29.84 13.53 19.16
N VAL A 64 28.79 13.13 18.43
CA VAL A 64 28.69 11.81 17.78
C VAL A 64 28.94 11.95 16.28
N ALA A 65 30.07 11.44 15.82
CA ALA A 65 30.42 11.39 14.41
C ALA A 65 30.11 10.03 13.79
N GLU A 66 29.56 10.04 12.56
CA GLU A 66 29.40 8.83 11.76
C GLU A 66 30.76 8.12 11.60
N GLY A 67 30.79 6.80 11.79
CA GLY A 67 32.00 5.98 11.71
C GLY A 67 32.72 5.74 13.05
N ASN A 68 32.45 6.51 14.11
CA ASN A 68 33.00 6.21 15.45
C ASN A 68 32.13 5.20 16.22
N TRP A 69 32.14 3.95 15.74
CA TRP A 69 31.23 2.91 16.24
C TRP A 69 31.48 2.50 17.69
N ASN A 70 32.70 2.69 18.20
CA ASN A 70 33.03 2.41 19.59
C ASN A 70 32.35 3.44 20.52
N GLN A 71 32.44 4.73 20.20
CA GLN A 71 31.79 5.78 20.97
C GLN A 71 30.26 5.65 20.94
N ILE A 72 29.69 5.37 19.76
CA ILE A 72 28.24 5.17 19.60
C ILE A 72 27.76 4.01 20.46
N ARG A 73 28.48 2.88 20.44
CA ARG A 73 28.17 1.72 21.27
C ARG A 73 28.23 2.05 22.75
N SER A 74 29.28 2.73 23.20
CA SER A 74 29.41 3.14 24.61
C SER A 74 28.22 4.00 25.06
N LEU A 75 27.80 4.97 24.24
CA LEU A 75 26.65 5.84 24.54
C LEU A 75 25.32 5.07 24.61
N ILE A 76 25.12 4.09 23.73
CA ILE A 76 23.90 3.24 23.75
C ILE A 76 23.80 2.43 25.05
N TYR A 77 24.92 1.95 25.58
CA TYR A 77 24.97 1.06 26.74
C TYR A 77 25.31 1.76 28.06
N GLU A 78 25.58 3.07 28.06
CA GLU A 78 25.95 3.85 29.25
C GLU A 78 24.93 3.75 30.41
N LYS A 79 23.66 3.44 30.09
CA LYS A 79 22.59 3.23 31.07
C LYS A 79 22.20 1.75 31.31
N GLN A 80 22.89 0.79 30.69
CA GLN A 80 22.57 -0.65 30.79
C GLN A 80 23.66 -1.52 31.43
N GLY A 81 24.74 -0.95 31.95
CA GLY A 81 25.71 -1.70 32.77
C GLY A 81 26.90 -0.83 33.17
N GLY A 82 27.15 -0.76 34.47
CA GLY A 82 28.23 0.05 35.07
C GLY A 82 29.62 -0.54 34.89
#